data_AF-A0A090X482-F1
#
_entry.id   AF-A0A090X482-F1
#
_cell.length_a   1.000
_cell.length_b   1.000
_cell.length_c   1.000
_cell.angle_alpha   90.00
_cell.angle_beta   90.00
_cell.angle_gamma   90.00
#
_symmetry.space_group_name_H-M   'P 1'
#
loop_
_entity.id
_entity.type
_entity.pdbx_description
1 polymer ?
#
loop_
_entity_poly.entity_id
_entity_poly.type
_entity_poly.pdbx_seq_one_letter_code
_entity_poly.pdbx_strand_id
1 'polypeptide(L)'
;MFDTSYSKITIHLPIMKKIYIILIATCIGLIMFFACTKEIDIQFSFPFEIIKEHQEVATINYKEPTQIRIVPEQVVKDNMYQFKYTVVDGEGFLRYVNQDPLPENTWHTCEFLEMDFEFIGTGLGECKIEFTVEDLEGAYRNNPLNL
;
A
#
# COMPACT_ATOMS: atom_id res chain seq x y z
N MET A 1 -21.41 -48.41 -74.81
CA MET A 1 -21.06 -46.97 -74.81
C MET A 1 -22.34 -46.21 -74.53
N PHE A 2 -22.54 -45.74 -73.31
CA PHE A 2 -23.10 -44.41 -73.01
C PHE A 2 -22.88 -44.14 -71.52
N ASP A 3 -22.57 -42.88 -71.28
CA ASP A 3 -21.75 -42.33 -70.22
C ASP A 3 -22.61 -41.80 -69.06
N THR A 4 -21.96 -41.57 -67.92
CA THR A 4 -22.25 -40.70 -66.76
C THR A 4 -23.57 -39.89 -66.74
N SER A 5 -24.19 -39.64 -65.58
CA SER A 5 -23.63 -38.70 -64.61
C SER A 5 -24.57 -38.54 -63.40
N TYR A 6 -24.04 -38.64 -62.18
CA TYR A 6 -24.73 -38.27 -60.96
C TYR A 6 -24.75 -36.74 -60.82
N SER A 7 -25.94 -36.14 -60.88
CA SER A 7 -26.13 -34.71 -60.69
C SER A 7 -25.92 -34.34 -59.22
N LYS A 8 -24.94 -33.47 -58.99
CA LYS A 8 -24.50 -32.95 -57.69
C LYS A 8 -25.52 -31.92 -57.19
N ILE A 9 -26.40 -32.31 -56.28
CA ILE A 9 -27.35 -31.38 -55.63
C ILE A 9 -26.56 -30.37 -54.81
N THR A 10 -26.42 -29.17 -55.34
CA THR A 10 -25.71 -28.06 -54.70
C THR A 10 -26.74 -27.25 -53.91
N ILE A 11 -26.80 -27.45 -52.59
CA ILE A 11 -27.66 -26.69 -51.69
C ILE A 11 -27.07 -25.28 -51.57
N HIS A 12 -27.55 -24.34 -52.37
CA HIS A 12 -27.26 -22.92 -52.22
C HIS A 12 -27.88 -22.41 -50.91
N LEU A 13 -27.09 -22.43 -49.84
CA LEU A 13 -27.46 -21.78 -48.59
C LEU A 13 -27.75 -20.28 -48.88
N PRO A 14 -28.95 -19.77 -48.55
CA PRO A 14 -29.40 -18.45 -48.99
C PRO A 14 -28.47 -17.36 -48.46
N ILE A 15 -28.12 -16.41 -49.32
CA ILE A 15 -27.14 -15.33 -49.09
C ILE A 15 -27.42 -14.58 -47.77
N MET A 16 -28.69 -14.44 -47.38
CA MET A 16 -29.13 -13.84 -46.11
C MET A 16 -28.64 -14.59 -44.85
N LYS A 17 -28.51 -15.92 -44.88
CA LYS A 17 -27.94 -16.70 -43.76
C LYS A 17 -26.45 -16.45 -43.58
N LYS A 18 -25.71 -16.26 -44.68
CA LYS A 18 -24.28 -15.96 -44.63
C LYS A 18 -24.03 -14.55 -44.10
N ILE A 19 -24.83 -13.58 -44.54
CA ILE A 19 -24.80 -12.19 -44.03
C ILE A 19 -25.14 -12.15 -42.54
N TYR A 20 -26.16 -12.91 -42.10
CA TYR A 20 -26.53 -13.00 -40.69
C TYR A 20 -25.42 -13.60 -39.81
N ILE A 21 -24.73 -14.63 -40.29
CA ILE A 21 -23.59 -15.24 -39.59
C ILE A 21 -22.42 -14.25 -39.48
N ILE A 22 -22.14 -13.47 -40.54
CA ILE A 22 -21.09 -12.44 -40.52
C ILE A 22 -21.43 -11.35 -39.52
N LEU A 23 -22.69 -10.89 -39.47
CA LEU A 23 -23.13 -9.88 -38.50
C LEU A 23 -23.01 -10.35 -37.05
N ILE A 24 -23.40 -11.60 -36.77
CA ILE A 24 -23.23 -12.20 -35.44
C ILE A 24 -21.75 -12.30 -35.09
N ALA A 25 -20.90 -12.78 -36.00
CA ALA A 25 -19.47 -12.91 -35.75
C ALA A 25 -18.82 -11.56 -35.45
N THR A 26 -19.20 -10.50 -36.18
CA THR A 26 -18.72 -9.13 -35.92
C THR A 26 -19.21 -8.61 -34.57
N CYS A 27 -20.47 -8.83 -34.21
CA CYS A 27 -21.00 -8.44 -32.89
C CYS A 27 -20.29 -9.17 -31.74
N ILE A 28 -20.06 -10.48 -31.85
CA ILE A 28 -19.36 -11.27 -30.84
C ILE A 28 -17.90 -10.80 -30.70
N GLY A 29 -17.22 -10.52 -31.83
CA GLY A 29 -15.88 -9.95 -31.82
C GLY A 29 -15.84 -8.60 -31.09
N LEU A 30 -16.81 -7.72 -31.36
CA LEU A 30 -16.91 -6.41 -30.74
C LEU A 30 -17.13 -6.49 -29.22
N ILE A 31 -17.97 -7.42 -28.76
CA ILE A 31 -18.21 -7.66 -27.32
C ILE A 31 -16.92 -8.12 -26.62
N MET A 32 -16.09 -8.95 -27.26
CA MET A 32 -14.80 -9.36 -26.69
C MET A 32 -13.81 -8.19 -26.56
N PHE A 33 -13.84 -7.20 -27.46
CA PHE A 33 -12.98 -6.01 -27.34
C PHE A 33 -13.37 -5.11 -26.15
N PHE A 34 -14.65 -5.05 -25.77
CA PHE A 34 -15.12 -4.26 -24.62
C PHE A 34 -15.10 -5.00 -23.28
N ALA A 35 -14.97 -6.33 -23.28
CA ALA A 35 -14.96 -7.11 -22.05
C ALA A 35 -13.65 -6.97 -21.24
N CYS A 36 -12.57 -6.46 -21.84
CA CYS A 36 -11.24 -6.40 -21.22
C CYS A 36 -10.89 -5.08 -20.50
N THR A 37 -11.80 -4.12 -20.35
CA THR A 37 -11.45 -2.81 -19.73
C THR A 37 -11.96 -2.64 -18.30
N LYS A 38 -12.15 -3.73 -17.54
CA LYS A 38 -12.26 -3.60 -16.08
C LYS A 38 -10.85 -3.54 -15.49
N GLU A 39 -10.33 -2.33 -15.40
CA GLU A 39 -9.30 -2.01 -14.41
C GLU A 39 -9.93 -2.26 -13.05
N ILE A 40 -9.55 -3.36 -12.40
CA ILE A 40 -9.87 -3.60 -11.00
C ILE A 40 -8.88 -2.77 -10.22
N ASP A 41 -9.32 -1.62 -9.75
CA ASP A 41 -8.56 -0.82 -8.78
C ASP A 41 -8.59 -1.56 -7.44
N ILE A 42 -7.54 -2.35 -7.18
CA ILE A 42 -7.39 -3.06 -5.90
C ILE A 42 -6.67 -2.11 -4.96
N GLN A 43 -7.42 -1.43 -4.10
CA GLN A 43 -6.85 -0.55 -3.09
C GLN A 43 -6.24 -1.37 -1.95
N PHE A 44 -4.95 -1.19 -1.71
CA PHE A 44 -4.20 -1.83 -0.62
C PHE A 44 -3.85 -0.88 0.54
N SER A 45 -4.19 0.40 0.39
CA SER A 45 -4.05 1.41 1.45
C SER A 45 -5.35 1.57 2.21
N PHE A 46 -5.27 1.34 3.51
CA PHE A 46 -6.36 1.49 4.46
C PHE A 46 -5.95 2.52 5.52
N PRO A 47 -6.91 3.28 6.09
CA PRO A 47 -6.62 4.15 7.22
C PRO A 47 -5.95 3.37 8.35
N PHE A 48 -5.05 4.04 9.05
CA PHE A 48 -4.35 3.51 10.20
C PHE A 48 -4.21 4.56 11.29
N GLU A 49 -4.07 4.07 12.51
CA GLU A 49 -3.82 4.87 13.71
C GLU A 49 -2.39 4.63 14.22
N ILE A 50 -1.86 5.62 14.94
CA ILE A 50 -0.58 5.49 15.65
C ILE A 50 -0.90 5.57 17.15
N ILE A 51 -0.66 4.48 17.85
CA ILE A 51 -0.72 4.40 19.31
C ILE A 51 0.70 4.55 19.84
N LYS A 52 0.85 5.31 20.92
CA LYS A 52 2.14 5.65 21.52
C LYS A 52 2.08 5.44 23.02
N GLU A 53 3.13 4.85 23.58
CA GLU A 53 3.31 4.65 25.01
C GLU A 53 4.73 5.09 25.37
N HIS A 54 4.82 6.14 26.19
CA HIS A 54 6.08 6.70 26.66
C HIS A 54 5.85 7.37 28.02
N GLN A 55 6.93 7.64 28.75
CA GLN A 55 6.85 8.49 29.93
C GLN A 55 6.68 9.96 29.53
N GLU A 56 5.95 10.74 30.32
CA GLU A 56 5.83 12.20 30.13
C GLU A 56 7.03 12.97 30.70
N VAL A 57 7.90 12.28 31.46
CA VAL A 57 9.09 12.85 32.09
C VAL A 57 10.27 11.95 31.79
N ALA A 58 11.23 12.46 31.03
CA ALA A 58 12.50 11.79 30.78
C ALA A 58 13.63 12.27 31.70
N THR A 59 14.50 11.36 32.11
CA THR A 59 15.78 11.71 32.76
C THR A 59 16.87 11.94 31.73
N ILE A 60 17.61 13.04 31.85
CA ILE A 60 18.72 13.37 30.94
C ILE A 60 19.73 12.21 30.90
N ASN A 61 20.11 11.83 29.68
CA ASN A 61 21.02 10.72 29.37
C ASN A 61 20.57 9.34 29.88
N TYR A 62 19.29 9.19 30.24
CA TYR A 62 18.69 7.91 30.60
C TYR A 62 17.94 7.29 29.41
N LYS A 63 17.81 5.96 29.45
CA LYS A 63 17.13 5.16 28.42
C LYS A 63 15.65 5.08 28.73
N GLU A 64 14.86 6.02 28.23
CA GLU A 64 13.42 5.99 28.45
C GLU A 64 12.73 5.13 27.40
N PRO A 65 11.94 4.11 27.80
CA PRO A 65 11.23 3.27 26.86
C PRO A 65 10.11 4.06 26.16
N THR A 66 10.08 3.98 24.83
CA THR A 66 9.08 4.61 23.97
C THR A 66 8.58 3.56 22.97
N GLN A 67 7.34 3.12 23.14
CA GLN A 67 6.69 2.19 22.23
C GLN A 67 5.77 2.92 21.25
N ILE A 68 5.85 2.54 19.98
CA ILE A 68 4.98 3.05 18.92
C ILE A 68 4.35 1.88 18.17
N ARG A 69 3.02 1.91 18.02
CA ARG A 69 2.23 0.87 17.37
C ARG A 69 1.40 1.46 16.23
N ILE A 70 1.55 0.91 15.04
CA ILE A 70 0.76 1.22 13.85
C ILE A 70 -0.41 0.23 13.80
N VAL A 71 -1.64 0.74 13.86
CA VAL A 71 -2.86 -0.06 13.86
C VAL A 71 -3.67 0.24 12.60
N PRO A 72 -3.49 -0.55 11.52
CA PRO A 72 -4.31 -0.40 10.32
C PRO A 72 -5.72 -0.95 10.55
N GLU A 73 -6.71 -0.34 9.89
CA GLU A 73 -8.09 -0.87 9.86
C GLU A 73 -8.13 -2.28 9.25
N GLN A 74 -7.27 -2.53 8.27
CA GLN A 74 -7.10 -3.84 7.65
C GLN A 74 -5.62 -4.14 7.41
N VAL A 75 -5.16 -5.29 7.93
CA VAL A 75 -3.79 -5.77 7.71
C VAL A 75 -3.67 -6.32 6.30
N VAL A 76 -2.79 -5.71 5.50
CA VAL A 76 -2.44 -6.16 4.16
C VAL A 76 -1.03 -6.75 4.19
N LYS A 77 -0.89 -8.00 3.74
CA LYS A 77 0.35 -8.78 3.88
C LYS A 77 1.57 -8.11 3.21
N ASP A 78 1.34 -7.43 2.09
CA ASP A 78 2.41 -6.85 1.27
C ASP A 78 2.50 -5.32 1.41
N ASN A 79 1.74 -4.72 2.34
CA ASN A 79 1.89 -3.29 2.63
C ASN A 79 3.13 -3.08 3.52
N MET A 80 3.95 -2.10 3.16
CA MET A 80 5.16 -1.75 3.87
C MET A 80 5.03 -0.34 4.41
N TYR A 81 5.21 -0.19 5.72
CA TYR A 81 5.24 1.11 6.36
C TYR A 81 6.67 1.60 6.47
N GLN A 82 6.83 2.91 6.40
CA GLN A 82 8.07 3.59 6.72
C GLN A 82 7.78 4.71 7.70
N PHE A 83 8.78 5.07 8.50
CA PHE A 83 8.67 6.17 9.45
C PHE A 83 9.86 7.11 9.36
N LYS A 84 9.65 8.35 9.78
CA LYS A 84 10.72 9.30 10.10
C LYS A 84 10.33 10.06 11.36
N TYR A 85 11.31 10.65 12.02
CA TYR A 85 11.05 11.54 13.14
C TYR A 85 11.92 12.79 13.07
N THR A 86 11.47 13.82 13.76
CA THR A 86 12.19 15.10 13.89
C THR A 86 11.96 15.67 15.28
N VAL A 87 13.01 16.14 15.93
CA VAL A 87 12.91 16.92 17.17
C VAL A 87 12.48 18.34 16.78
N VAL A 88 11.29 18.73 17.21
CA VAL A 88 10.72 20.06 16.90
C VAL A 88 10.92 21.06 18.04
N ASP A 89 11.19 20.57 19.24
CA ASP A 89 11.48 21.37 20.43
C ASP A 89 12.35 20.57 21.41
N GLY A 90 13.25 21.23 22.13
CA GLY A 90 14.18 20.60 23.08
C GLY A 90 15.34 19.85 22.43
N GLU A 91 15.98 18.96 23.20
CA GLU A 91 17.15 18.19 22.78
C GLU A 91 17.03 16.72 23.18
N GLY A 92 17.21 15.83 22.21
CA GLY A 92 17.23 14.38 22.43
C GLY A 92 17.23 13.62 21.11
N PHE A 93 17.15 12.29 21.19
CA PHE A 93 17.06 11.44 20.00
C PHE A 93 16.32 10.14 20.30
N LEU A 94 15.82 9.51 19.23
CA LEU A 94 15.31 8.14 19.27
C LEU A 94 16.37 7.16 18.79
N ARG A 95 16.36 5.96 19.36
CA ARG A 95 17.08 4.81 18.81
C ARG A 95 16.32 3.53 19.07
N TYR A 96 16.63 2.49 18.33
CA TYR A 96 16.27 1.14 18.76
C TYR A 96 17.05 0.75 20.02
N VAL A 97 16.50 -0.20 20.77
CA VAL A 97 17.11 -0.73 22.00
C VAL A 97 18.57 -1.12 21.75
N ASN A 98 19.48 -0.48 22.49
CA ASN A 98 20.94 -0.68 22.42
C ASN A 98 21.59 -0.47 21.03
N GLN A 99 20.99 0.33 20.15
CA GLN A 99 21.58 0.70 18.86
C GLN A 99 22.11 2.15 18.84
N ASP A 100 22.65 2.57 17.70
CA ASP A 100 23.04 3.97 17.49
C ASP A 100 21.79 4.87 17.35
N PRO A 101 21.92 6.19 17.61
CA PRO A 101 20.87 7.16 17.33
C PRO A 101 20.34 7.04 15.91
N LEU A 102 19.01 7.03 15.76
CA LEU A 102 18.38 7.09 14.45
C LEU A 102 18.57 8.50 13.88
N PRO A 103 19.05 8.65 12.64
CA PRO A 103 19.11 9.95 12.00
C PRO A 103 17.71 10.54 11.82
N GLU A 104 17.55 11.79 12.24
CA GLU A 104 16.33 12.57 12.04
C GLU A 104 16.05 12.82 10.55
N ASN A 105 14.78 13.12 10.23
CA ASN A 105 14.31 13.45 8.88
C ASN A 105 14.68 12.39 7.81
N THR A 106 15.01 11.17 8.22
CA THR A 106 15.39 10.06 7.36
C THR A 106 14.31 8.99 7.45
N TRP A 107 13.88 8.46 6.31
CA TRP A 107 12.91 7.37 6.27
C TRP A 107 13.56 6.04 6.65
N HIS A 108 12.92 5.33 7.57
CA HIS A 108 13.29 4.02 8.08
C HIS A 108 12.16 3.04 7.79
N THR A 109 12.47 1.84 7.32
CA THR A 109 11.45 0.79 7.10
C THR A 109 10.96 0.26 8.44
N CYS A 110 9.64 0.15 8.58
CA CYS A 110 9.03 -0.58 9.69
C CYS A 110 9.10 -2.09 9.41
N GLU A 111 9.98 -2.81 10.10
CA GLU A 111 10.01 -4.28 10.03
C GLU A 111 8.76 -4.91 10.66
N PHE A 112 8.20 -4.22 11.65
CA PHE A 112 7.02 -4.63 12.41
C PHE A 112 6.07 -3.44 12.61
N LEU A 113 4.79 -3.73 12.85
CA LEU A 113 3.80 -2.71 13.21
C LEU A 113 3.96 -2.21 14.65
N GLU A 114 4.78 -2.87 15.46
CA GLU A 114 5.12 -2.48 16.83
C GLU A 114 6.63 -2.25 16.90
N MET A 115 7.02 -1.05 17.32
CA MET A 115 8.40 -0.61 17.36
C MET A 115 8.72 -0.16 18.79
N ASP A 116 9.77 -0.75 19.35
CA ASP A 116 10.28 -0.40 20.66
C ASP A 116 11.54 0.46 20.51
N PHE A 117 11.44 1.71 20.95
CA PHE A 117 12.52 2.68 20.95
C PHE A 117 12.99 2.99 22.38
N GLU A 118 14.19 3.56 22.45
CA GLU A 118 14.66 4.32 23.60
C GLU A 118 14.72 5.79 23.20
N PHE A 119 14.04 6.66 23.94
CA PHE A 119 14.28 8.10 23.89
C PHE A 119 15.39 8.47 24.87
N ILE A 120 16.36 9.24 24.39
CA ILE A 120 17.44 9.80 25.21
C ILE A 120 17.37 11.32 25.14
N GLY A 121 16.90 11.97 26.20
CA GLY A 121 16.96 13.42 26.35
C GLY A 121 18.38 13.89 26.68
N THR A 122 18.86 14.93 26.01
CA THR A 122 20.23 15.46 26.20
C THR A 122 20.27 16.83 26.86
N GLY A 123 19.13 17.52 26.92
CA GLY A 123 18.99 18.86 27.49
C GLY A 123 17.92 18.94 28.57
N LEU A 124 17.87 20.09 29.27
CA LEU A 124 16.80 20.41 30.21
C LEU A 124 15.64 21.11 29.47
N GLY A 125 14.41 20.79 29.84
CA GLY A 125 13.20 21.41 29.30
C GLY A 125 12.24 20.40 28.71
N GLU A 126 11.24 20.88 28.00
CA GLU A 126 10.32 20.04 27.24
C GLU A 126 11.03 19.52 25.98
N CYS A 127 10.81 18.25 25.62
CA CYS A 127 11.16 17.74 24.31
C CYS A 127 9.91 17.36 23.53
N LYS A 128 9.83 17.82 22.28
CA LYS A 128 8.74 17.46 21.36
C LYS A 128 9.34 16.82 20.13
N ILE A 129 8.84 15.64 19.79
CA ILE A 129 9.21 14.91 18.58
C ILE A 129 7.98 14.81 17.68
N GLU A 130 8.11 15.17 16.41
CA GLU A 130 7.14 14.78 15.39
C GLU A 130 7.51 13.41 14.82
N PHE A 131 6.63 12.42 14.99
CA PHE A 131 6.79 11.09 14.40
C PHE A 131 5.84 10.94 13.22
N THR A 132 6.37 10.65 12.03
CA THR A 132 5.60 10.49 10.80
C THR A 132 5.69 9.06 10.31
N VAL A 133 4.55 8.47 9.97
CA VAL A 133 4.45 7.14 9.33
C VAL A 133 3.79 7.30 7.97
N GLU A 134 4.27 6.57 6.97
CA GLU A 134 3.71 6.50 5.61
C GLU A 134 3.59 5.03 5.18
N ASP A 135 2.53 4.69 4.46
CA ASP A 135 2.35 3.37 3.84
C ASP A 135 2.88 3.31 2.40
N LEU A 136 2.80 2.15 1.76
CA LEU A 136 3.36 1.94 0.42
C LEU A 136 2.70 2.80 -0.68
N GLU A 137 1.44 3.21 -0.47
CA GLU A 137 0.66 4.00 -1.43
C GLU A 137 0.72 5.51 -1.13
N GLY A 138 1.50 5.92 -0.12
CA GLY A 138 1.72 7.31 0.25
C GLY A 138 0.72 7.90 1.24
N ALA A 139 -0.15 7.08 1.84
CA ALA A 139 -1.00 7.54 2.94
C ALA A 139 -0.14 7.72 4.20
N TYR A 140 -0.16 8.92 4.78
CA TYR A 140 0.68 9.25 5.93
C TYR A 140 -0.11 9.75 7.15
N ARG A 141 0.53 9.68 8.31
CA ARG A 141 0.06 10.21 9.60
C ARG A 141 1.24 10.81 10.37
N ASN A 142 1.02 12.00 10.93
CA ASN A 142 1.93 12.64 11.87
C ASN A 142 1.36 12.49 13.28
N ASN A 143 2.22 12.15 14.25
CA ASN A 143 1.83 12.06 15.65
C ASN A 143 2.92 12.70 16.53
N PRO A 144 2.61 13.78 17.27
CA PRO A 144 3.56 14.38 18.18
C PRO A 144 3.78 13.51 19.41
N LEU A 145 5.03 13.34 19.83
CA LEU A 145 5.45 12.76 21.11
C LEU A 145 5.92 13.89 22.02
N ASN A 146 5.39 13.96 23.24
CA ASN A 146 5.81 14.94 24.25
C ASN A 146 6.56 14.15 25.33
N LEU A 147 7.88 14.30 25.38
CA LEU A 147 8.80 13.44 26.13
C LEU A 147 9.59 14.24 27.20
#